data_AF-A0AAD9XSB8-F1
#
_entry.id   AF-A0AAD9XSB8-F1
#
_cell.length_a   1.000
_cell.length_b   1.000
_cell.length_c   1.000
_cell.angle_alpha   90.00
_cell.angle_beta   90.00
_cell.angle_gamma   90.00
#
_symmetry.space_group_name_H-M   'P 1'
#
loop_
_entity.id
_entity.type
_entity.pdbx_description
1 polymer ?
#
loop_
_entity_poly.entity_id
_entity_poly.type
_entity_poly.pdbx_seq_one_letter_code
_entity_poly.pdbx_strand_id
1 'polypeptide(L)'
;MSSLHGDGLHDVVITGENETIDGQGDIWWNMWKQRSSLQFTRPNLIEFLNSKNIIIANVIFRNSPFWNIHPVYCSHAVIRYVTILAPADSPNNDGIDPGLVRD
;
A
#
# COMPACT_ATOMS: atom_id res chain seq x y z
N MET A 1 5.89 3.61 -8.16
CA MET A 1 5.93 2.17 -8.49
C MET A 1 5.18 1.46 -7.38
N SER A 2 4.34 0.50 -7.72
CA SER A 2 3.46 -0.21 -6.79
C SER A 2 3.34 -1.68 -7.21
N SER A 3 3.13 -2.57 -6.25
CA SER A 3 2.92 -4.00 -6.52
C SER A 3 1.51 -4.24 -7.09
N LEU A 4 0.49 -3.63 -6.49
CA LEU A 4 -0.86 -3.55 -7.05
C LEU A 4 -1.17 -2.09 -7.39
N HIS A 5 -1.46 -1.83 -8.65
CA HIS A 5 -1.64 -0.47 -9.18
C HIS A 5 -2.97 -0.34 -9.92
N GLY A 6 -3.68 0.76 -9.68
CA GLY A 6 -4.82 1.18 -10.46
C GLY A 6 -4.77 2.68 -10.74
N ASP A 7 -5.09 3.08 -11.97
CA ASP A 7 -5.20 4.48 -12.37
C ASP A 7 -6.52 4.71 -13.13
N GLY A 8 -7.29 5.71 -12.72
CA GLY A 8 -8.58 6.03 -13.33
C GLY A 8 -9.64 4.93 -13.18
N LEU A 9 -9.57 4.14 -12.09
CA LEU A 9 -10.53 3.06 -11.84
C LEU A 9 -11.80 3.58 -11.15
N HIS A 10 -12.90 2.88 -11.39
CA HIS A 10 -14.19 3.13 -10.77
C HIS A 10 -14.76 1.84 -10.18
N ASP A 11 -15.38 1.94 -9.01
CA ASP A 11 -16.13 0.86 -8.36
C ASP A 11 -15.26 -0.38 -8.05
N VAL A 12 -14.15 -0.16 -7.34
CA VAL A 12 -13.17 -1.19 -7.00
C VAL A 12 -13.42 -1.74 -5.61
N VAL A 13 -13.41 -3.08 -5.48
CA VAL A 13 -13.48 -3.77 -4.18
C VAL A 13 -12.28 -4.70 -4.03
N ILE A 14 -11.53 -4.51 -2.95
CA ILE A 14 -10.51 -5.43 -2.45
C ILE A 14 -10.97 -5.98 -1.11
N THR A 15 -11.13 -7.30 -1.03
CA THR A 15 -11.50 -7.98 0.21
C THR A 15 -10.84 -9.35 0.31
N GLY A 16 -10.79 -9.88 1.53
CA GLY A 16 -10.28 -11.21 1.86
C GLY A 16 -10.91 -11.63 3.17
N GLU A 17 -10.90 -12.91 3.52
CA GLU A 17 -11.49 -13.38 4.79
C GLU A 17 -10.46 -13.26 5.93
N ASN A 18 -9.89 -12.05 6.11
CA ASN A 18 -8.65 -11.81 6.87
C ASN A 18 -7.45 -12.58 6.32
N GLU A 19 -7.44 -12.84 5.02
CA GLU A 19 -6.27 -13.37 4.32
C GLU A 19 -5.22 -12.27 4.06
N THR A 20 -4.01 -12.71 3.72
CA THR A 20 -2.82 -11.83 3.67
C THR A 20 -2.42 -11.50 2.24
N ILE A 21 -2.19 -10.21 1.98
CA ILE A 21 -1.39 -9.71 0.87
C ILE A 21 0.02 -9.43 1.40
N ASP A 22 1.00 -10.23 1.00
CA ASP A 22 2.40 -10.12 1.45
C ASP A 22 3.28 -9.43 0.39
N GLY A 23 3.86 -8.29 0.75
CA GLY A 23 4.73 -7.48 -0.09
C GLY A 23 6.19 -7.94 -0.16
N GLN A 24 6.60 -8.91 0.66
CA GLN A 24 7.97 -9.44 0.71
C GLN A 24 9.06 -8.35 0.84
N GLY A 25 8.82 -7.38 1.73
CA GLY A 25 9.65 -6.18 1.91
C GLY A 25 11.09 -6.39 2.36
N ASP A 26 11.43 -7.57 2.91
CA ASP A 26 12.76 -7.85 3.48
C ASP A 26 13.93 -7.49 2.56
N ILE A 27 13.84 -7.88 1.28
CA ILE A 27 14.90 -7.62 0.31
C ILE A 27 15.09 -6.12 0.08
N TRP A 28 14.00 -5.37 0.01
CA TRP A 28 14.00 -3.92 -0.20
C TRP A 28 14.53 -3.17 1.02
N TRP A 29 14.14 -3.59 2.22
CA TRP A 29 14.60 -3.00 3.46
C TRP A 29 16.10 -3.25 3.67
N ASN A 30 16.58 -4.46 3.38
CA ASN A 30 18.00 -4.79 3.46
C ASN A 30 18.83 -3.97 2.48
N MET A 31 18.37 -3.82 1.23
CA MET A 31 19.04 -2.97 0.26
C MET A 31 19.05 -1.49 0.69
N TRP A 32 17.95 -0.97 1.25
CA TRP A 32 17.87 0.40 1.75
C TRP A 32 18.81 0.65 2.93
N LYS A 33 18.91 -0.29 3.87
CA LYS A 33 19.81 -0.19 5.04
C LYS A 33 21.28 -0.27 4.63
N GLN A 34 21.61 -1.00 3.56
CA GLN A 34 23.00 -1.21 3.12
C GLN A 34 23.50 -0.16 2.11
N ARG A 35 22.61 0.56 1.42
CA ARG A 35 22.99 1.53 0.39
C ARG A 35 22.35 2.88 0.68
N SER A 36 23.16 3.94 0.63
CA SER A 36 22.67 5.32 0.70
C SER A 36 21.79 5.71 -0.50
N SER A 37 21.85 4.96 -1.62
CA SER A 37 20.94 5.09 -2.75
C SER A 37 20.57 3.72 -3.34
N LEU A 38 19.27 3.55 -3.62
CA LEU A 38 18.76 2.44 -4.42
C LEU A 38 18.72 2.86 -5.89
N GLN A 39 19.02 1.93 -6.80
CA GLN A 39 18.86 2.18 -8.24
C GLN A 39 17.40 2.41 -8.64
N PHE A 40 16.47 1.77 -7.92
CA PHE A 40 15.03 1.89 -8.11
C PHE A 40 14.36 2.19 -6.77
N THR A 41 13.23 2.89 -6.81
CA THR A 41 12.43 3.15 -5.61
C THR A 41 11.79 1.86 -5.11
N ARG A 42 11.54 1.80 -3.79
CA ARG A 42 10.79 0.69 -3.19
C ARG A 42 9.32 0.83 -3.57
N PRO A 43 8.64 -0.25 -4.00
CA PRO A 43 7.25 -0.15 -4.42
C PRO A 43 6.30 -0.01 -3.23
N ASN A 44 5.25 0.80 -3.39
CA ASN A 44 4.08 0.74 -2.52
C ASN A 44 3.39 -0.62 -2.66
N LEU A 45 2.74 -1.13 -1.63
CA LEU A 45 2.02 -2.40 -1.75
C LEU A 45 0.77 -2.25 -2.62
N ILE A 46 -0.09 -1.27 -2.29
CA ILE A 46 -1.25 -0.88 -3.10
C ILE A 46 -1.23 0.62 -3.36
N GLU A 47 -1.47 0.99 -4.61
CA GLU A 47 -1.60 2.38 -5.04
C GLU A 47 -2.78 2.57 -6.00
N PHE A 48 -3.62 3.55 -5.68
CA PHE A 48 -4.68 4.00 -6.56
C PHE A 48 -4.44 5.46 -6.93
N LEU A 49 -4.43 5.76 -8.21
CA LEU A 49 -4.34 7.12 -8.73
C LEU A 49 -5.66 7.49 -9.40
N ASN A 50 -6.11 8.74 -9.22
CA ASN A 50 -7.25 9.33 -9.93
C ASN A 50 -8.53 8.46 -9.94
N SER A 51 -8.73 7.65 -8.90
CA SER A 51 -9.76 6.60 -8.87
C SER A 51 -10.93 6.98 -7.97
N LYS A 52 -12.08 6.35 -8.17
CA LYS A 52 -13.31 6.66 -7.42
C LYS A 52 -14.05 5.42 -6.95
N ASN A 53 -14.72 5.53 -5.80
CA ASN A 53 -15.54 4.47 -5.20
C ASN A 53 -14.71 3.21 -4.94
N ILE A 54 -13.77 3.30 -4.00
CA ILE A 54 -12.87 2.21 -3.63
C ILE A 54 -13.29 1.66 -2.26
N ILE A 55 -13.37 0.34 -2.14
CA ILE A 55 -13.54 -0.36 -0.86
C ILE A 55 -12.37 -1.30 -0.66
N ILE A 56 -11.65 -1.15 0.45
CA ILE A 56 -10.65 -2.11 0.93
C ILE A 56 -11.10 -2.58 2.30
N ALA A 57 -11.42 -3.87 2.45
CA ALA A 57 -11.93 -4.39 3.72
C ALA A 57 -11.57 -5.83 4.03
N ASN A 58 -11.36 -6.12 5.33
CA ASN A 58 -11.10 -7.47 5.86
C ASN A 58 -9.80 -8.12 5.34
N VAL A 59 -8.76 -7.33 5.04
CA VAL A 59 -7.50 -7.84 4.49
C VAL A 59 -6.35 -7.56 5.45
N ILE A 60 -5.40 -8.49 5.54
CA ILE A 60 -4.12 -8.29 6.20
C ILE A 60 -3.08 -7.86 5.16
N PHE A 61 -2.48 -6.70 5.34
CA PHE A 61 -1.32 -6.24 4.58
C PHE A 61 -0.06 -6.56 5.38
N ARG A 62 0.86 -7.30 4.76
CA ARG A 62 2.08 -7.74 5.43
C ARG A 62 3.32 -7.34 4.62
N ASN A 63 4.35 -6.90 5.34
CA ASN A 63 5.69 -6.68 4.81
C ASN A 63 5.74 -5.82 3.53
N SER A 64 5.05 -4.68 3.51
CA SER A 64 5.17 -3.74 2.39
C SER A 64 6.61 -3.25 2.22
N PRO A 65 7.18 -3.25 1.00
CA PRO A 65 8.48 -2.66 0.73
C PRO A 65 8.58 -1.16 1.08
N PHE A 66 7.45 -0.44 1.03
CA PHE A 66 7.30 0.98 1.36
C PHE A 66 5.92 1.23 2.00
N TRP A 67 5.13 2.20 1.53
CA TRP A 67 3.78 2.43 2.04
C TRP A 67 2.84 1.27 1.72
N ASN A 68 1.87 1.00 2.59
CA ASN A 68 0.94 -0.12 2.40
C ASN A 68 -0.23 0.26 1.48
N ILE A 69 -0.98 1.32 1.80
CA ILE A 69 -2.14 1.76 1.02
C ILE A 69 -1.98 3.24 0.69
N HIS A 70 -1.79 3.56 -0.59
CA HIS A 70 -1.52 4.92 -1.07
C HIS A 70 -2.57 5.36 -2.13
N PRO A 71 -3.74 5.87 -1.70
CA PRO A 71 -4.68 6.51 -2.61
C PRO A 71 -4.25 7.96 -2.88
N VAL A 72 -4.12 8.32 -4.16
CA VAL A 72 -3.76 9.68 -4.59
C VAL A 72 -4.78 10.21 -5.58
N TYR A 73 -5.25 11.45 -5.37
CA TYR A 73 -6.30 12.07 -6.20
C TYR A 73 -7.59 11.24 -6.27
N CYS A 74 -7.82 10.41 -5.26
CA CYS A 74 -8.97 9.52 -5.22
C CYS A 74 -10.18 10.20 -4.58
N SER A 75 -11.38 9.71 -4.90
CA SER A 75 -12.62 10.14 -4.25
C SER A 75 -13.47 8.97 -3.76
N HIS A 76 -14.12 9.12 -2.61
CA HIS A 76 -14.92 8.06 -1.98
C HIS A 76 -14.14 6.74 -1.78
N ALA A 77 -13.11 6.76 -0.91
CA ALA A 77 -12.35 5.57 -0.55
C ALA A 77 -12.66 5.13 0.89
N VAL A 78 -13.15 3.90 1.05
CA VAL A 78 -13.42 3.29 2.36
C VAL A 78 -12.40 2.20 2.63
N ILE A 79 -11.56 2.42 3.66
CA ILE A 79 -10.59 1.43 4.14
C ILE A 79 -11.01 1.05 5.56
N ARG A 80 -11.40 -0.21 5.79
CA ARG A 80 -11.95 -0.64 7.08
C ARG A 80 -11.61 -2.09 7.40
N TYR A 81 -11.47 -2.41 8.69
CA TYR A 81 -11.16 -3.78 9.14
C TYR A 81 -9.90 -4.36 8.46
N VAL A 82 -8.91 -3.51 8.20
CA VAL A 82 -7.61 -3.94 7.68
C VAL A 82 -6.63 -4.12 8.83
N THR A 83 -5.72 -5.07 8.70
CA THR A 83 -4.59 -5.24 9.61
C THR A 83 -3.31 -4.99 8.84
N ILE A 84 -2.36 -4.22 9.40
CA ILE A 84 -1.09 -3.92 8.75
C ILE A 84 0.04 -4.41 9.65
N LEU A 85 0.91 -5.28 9.11
CA LEU A 85 1.97 -5.97 9.86
C LEU A 85 3.32 -5.81 9.15
N ALA A 86 4.32 -5.33 9.87
CA ALA A 86 5.71 -5.36 9.44
C ALA A 86 6.63 -5.31 10.68
N PRO A 87 7.91 -5.72 10.56
CA PRO A 87 8.89 -5.55 11.63
C PRO A 87 9.00 -4.09 12.07
N ALA A 88 9.21 -3.86 13.37
CA ALA A 88 9.28 -2.50 13.93
C ALA A 88 10.42 -1.65 13.35
N ASP A 89 11.46 -2.29 12.84
CA ASP A 89 12.62 -1.66 12.20
C ASP A 89 12.51 -1.60 10.66
N SER A 90 11.34 -1.85 10.10
CA SER A 90 11.08 -1.67 8.66
C SER A 90 11.01 -0.17 8.31
N PRO A 91 11.78 0.31 7.33
CA PRO A 91 11.82 1.73 6.98
C PRO A 91 10.59 2.17 6.19
N ASN A 92 9.98 3.30 6.53
CA ASN A 92 8.88 3.95 5.78
C ASN A 92 7.70 3.02 5.46
N ASN A 93 7.16 2.35 6.49
CA ASN A 93 6.10 1.35 6.33
C ASN A 93 4.68 1.91 6.48
N ASP A 94 4.49 3.22 6.30
CA ASP A 94 3.24 3.94 6.58
C ASP A 94 2.00 3.11 6.19
N GLY A 95 1.05 2.99 7.13
CA GLY A 95 -0.06 2.07 6.98
C GLY A 95 -1.06 2.53 5.91
N ILE A 96 -1.53 3.76 6.03
CA ILE A 96 -2.41 4.39 5.04
C ILE A 96 -1.92 5.82 4.86
N ASP A 97 -1.55 6.17 3.63
CA ASP A 97 -1.04 7.50 3.30
C ASP A 97 -1.91 8.14 2.21
N PRO A 98 -2.92 8.96 2.56
CA PRO A 98 -3.79 9.58 1.58
C PRO A 98 -3.18 10.87 0.99
N GLY A 99 -3.02 10.90 -0.34
CA GLY A 99 -2.51 12.06 -1.07
C GLY A 99 -3.61 12.80 -1.84
N LEU A 100 -4.03 13.99 -1.38
CA LEU A 100 -5.05 14.81 -2.06
C LEU A 100 -6.33 14.02 -2.37
N VAL A 101 -6.89 13.37 -1.34
CA VAL A 101 -8.15 12.64 -1.41
C VAL A 101 -9.34 13.53 -1.02
N ARG A 102 -10.53 13.17 -1.48
CA ARG A 102 -11.77 13.85 -1.09
C ARG A 102 -12.93 12.87 -0.92
N ASP A 103 -13.92 13.27 -0.14
CA ASP A 103 -15.20 12.59 -0.09
C ASP A 103 -16.01 12.96 -1.33
#